data_AF-J7RF89-F1
#
_entry.id   AF-J7RF89-F1
#
_cell.length_a   1.000
_cell.length_b   1.000
_cell.length_c   1.000
_cell.angle_alpha   90.00
_cell.angle_beta   90.00
_cell.angle_gamma   90.00
#
_symmetry.space_group_name_H-M   'P 1'
#
loop_
_entity.id
_entity.type
_entity.pdbx_description
1 polymer ?
#
loop_
_entity_poly.entity_id
_entity_poly.type
_entity_poly.pdbx_seq_one_letter_code
_entity_poly.pdbx_strand_id
1 'polypeptide(L)' 'HWHGFFQAGTSWADGPAGVNQCPIIPGEAFEYRFQALDQAGTFWYHSH' A
#
# COMPACT_ATOMS: atom_id res chain seq x y z
N HIS A 1 3.49 -0.58 -3.36
CA HIS A 1 2.36 -1.51 -3.22
C HIS A 1 2.76 -2.66 -2.31
N TRP A 2 1.82 -3.07 -1.46
CA TRP A 2 1.99 -4.15 -0.49
C TRP A 2 1.30 -5.40 -1.04
N HIS A 3 2.00 -6.15 -1.90
CA HIS A 3 1.39 -7.19 -2.72
C HIS A 3 0.84 -8.33 -1.87
N GLY A 4 -0.47 -8.56 -2.02
CA GLY A 4 -1.20 -9.61 -1.34
C GLY A 4 -1.94 -9.18 -0.08
N PHE A 5 -1.82 -7.92 0.38
CA PHE A 5 -2.67 -7.41 1.47
C PHE A 5 -4.02 -6.91 0.93
N PHE A 6 -5.11 -7.21 1.63
CA PHE A 6 -6.47 -6.89 1.18
C PHE A 6 -6.81 -5.40 1.26
N GLN A 7 -6.11 -4.63 2.10
CA GLN A 7 -6.33 -3.18 2.28
C GLN A 7 -7.80 -2.80 2.56
N ALA A 8 -8.54 -3.64 3.29
CA ALA A 8 -9.92 -3.37 3.66
C ALA A 8 -10.02 -2.08 4.51
N GLY A 9 -10.81 -1.11 4.04
CA GLY A 9 -10.91 0.22 4.66
C GLY A 9 -9.65 1.10 4.51
N THR A 10 -8.62 0.61 3.81
CA THR A 10 -7.29 1.24 3.68
C THR A 10 -6.81 1.26 2.22
N SER A 11 -7.75 1.28 1.25
CA SER A 11 -7.41 1.29 -0.19
C SER A 11 -6.46 2.42 -0.61
N TRP A 12 -6.44 3.54 0.11
CA TRP A 12 -5.49 4.64 -0.10
C TRP A 12 -4.02 4.23 0.13
N ALA A 13 -3.78 3.17 0.91
CA ALA A 13 -2.46 2.65 1.24
C ALA A 13 -2.00 1.52 0.29
N ASP A 14 -2.79 1.18 -0.73
CA ASP A 14 -2.51 0.02 -1.57
C ASP A 14 -1.29 0.22 -2.47
N GLY A 15 -1.05 1.44 -2.98
CA GLY A 15 0.18 1.80 -3.70
C GLY A 15 0.10 2.07 -5.21
N PRO A 16 -0.83 1.49 -6.01
CA PRO A 16 -0.88 1.76 -7.45
C PRO A 16 -1.07 3.24 -7.80
N ALA A 17 -0.13 3.80 -8.55
CA ALA A 17 -0.17 5.19 -8.98
C ALA A 17 -1.30 5.44 -10.00
N GLY A 18 -2.06 6.52 -9.83
CA GLY A 18 -3.18 6.89 -10.70
C GLY A 18 -4.47 6.11 -10.45
N VAL A 19 -4.47 5.16 -9.52
CA VAL A 19 -5.66 4.43 -9.07
C VAL A 19 -5.94 4.70 -7.60
N ASN A 20 -5.00 4.33 -6.73
CA ASN A 20 -5.18 4.42 -5.27
C ASN A 20 -4.57 5.70 -4.69
N GLN A 21 -3.54 6.24 -5.36
CA GLN A 21 -2.84 7.45 -4.93
C GLN A 21 -2.09 8.12 -6.10
N CYS A 22 -1.66 9.36 -5.88
CA CYS A 22 -0.57 9.96 -6.67
C CYS A 22 0.80 9.43 -6.20
N PRO A 23 1.84 9.47 -7.06
CA PRO A 23 3.21 9.16 -6.63
C PRO A 23 3.70 10.11 -5.53
N ILE A 24 4.50 9.58 -4.61
CA ILE A 24 5.22 10.40 -3.63
C ILE A 24 6.32 11.15 -4.40
N ILE A 25 6.35 12.48 -4.27
CA ILE A 25 7.33 13.30 -4.98
C ILE A 25 8.70 13.28 -4.27
N PRO A 26 9.81 13.55 -4.99
CA PRO A 26 11.14 13.57 -4.37
C PRO A 26 11.23 14.54 -3.19
N GLY A 27 11.84 14.11 -2.09
CA GLY A 27 12.04 14.92 -0.88
C GLY A 27 10.87 14.87 0.11
N GLU A 28 9.72 14.31 -0.28
CA GLU A 28 8.56 14.13 0.59
C GLU A 28 8.47 12.71 1.14
N ALA A 29 7.64 12.53 2.17
CA ALA A 29 7.37 11.25 2.80
C ALA A 29 5.87 10.97 2.89
N PHE A 30 5.50 9.70 2.92
CA PHE A 30 4.13 9.26 3.07
C PHE A 30 4.07 8.03 3.97
N GLU A 31 3.21 8.05 4.99
CA GLU A 31 3.01 6.95 5.91
C GLU A 31 1.92 6.01 5.38
N TYR A 32 2.29 4.78 5.05
CA TYR A 32 1.36 3.70 4.79
C TYR A 32 0.94 3.04 6.11
N ARG A 33 -0.29 3.31 6.57
CA ARG A 33 -0.80 2.76 7.84
C ARG A 33 -2.05 1.92 7.61
N PHE A 34 -1.89 0.60 7.73
CA PHE A 34 -2.97 -0.37 7.58
C PHE A 34 -2.77 -1.58 8.51
N GLN A 35 -3.79 -2.43 8.61
CA GLN A 35 -3.76 -3.66 9.39
C GLN A 35 -3.90 -4.87 8.48
N ALA A 36 -3.12 -5.92 8.76
CA ALA A 36 -3.22 -7.22 8.09
C ALA A 36 -4.31 -8.08 8.75
N LEU A 37 -5.55 -7.58 8.80
CA LEU A 37 -6.66 -8.31 9.40
C LEU A 37 -6.91 -9.60 8.61
N ASP A 38 -6.94 -10.73 9.31
CA ASP A 38 -7.28 -12.04 8.76
C ASP A 38 -6.33 -12.57 7.65
N GLN A 39 -5.08 -12.09 7.61
CA GLN A 39 -4.08 -12.54 6.65
C GLN A 39 -2.78 -12.97 7.31
N ALA A 40 -2.30 -14.18 6.96
CA ALA A 40 -0.99 -14.69 7.32
C ALA A 40 -0.40 -15.49 6.17
N GLY A 41 0.89 -15.29 5.88
CA GLY A 41 1.56 -15.92 4.76
C GLY A 41 2.84 -15.18 4.38
N THR A 42 3.41 -15.56 3.24
CA THR A 42 4.57 -14.89 2.65
C THR A 42 4.09 -13.85 1.65
N PHE A 43 4.49 -12.61 1.85
CA PHE A 43 4.16 -11.47 1.00
C PHE A 43 5.43 -10.75 0.56
N TRP A 44 5.27 -9.72 -0.26
CA TRP A 44 6.37 -8.88 -0.73
C TRP A 44 5.87 -7.47 -1.04
N TYR A 45 6.80 -6.53 -1.23
CA TYR A 45 6.49 -5.17 -1.60
C TYR A 45 7.28 -4.79 -2.85
N HIS A 46 6.71 -3.90 -3.65
CA HIS A 46 7.38 -3.32 -4.82
C HIS A 46 6.91 -1.90 -5.10
N SER A 47 7.72 -1.15 -5.85
CA SER A 47 7.23 0.08 -6.49
C SER A 47 6.05 -0.30 -7.39
N HIS A 48 5.00 0.50 -7.33
CA HIS A 48 3.87 0.38 -8.23
C HIS A 48 3.74 1.65 -9.08
#